data_AF-A0A6P0Z6J6-F1
#
_entry.id   AF-A0A6P0Z6J6-F1
#
_cell.length_a   1.000
_cell.length_b   1.000
_cell.length_c   1.000
_cell.angle_alpha   90.00
_cell.angle_beta   90.00
_cell.angle_gamma   90.00
#
_symmetry.space_group_name_H-M   'P 1'
#
loop_
_entity.id
_entity.type
_entity.pdbx_description
1 polymer ?
#
loop_
_entity_poly.entity_id
_entity_poly.type
_entity_poly.pdbx_seq_one_letter_code
_entity_poly.pdbx_strand_id
1 'polypeptide(L)'
;MVNSKERYTPGRGDIVYLDFDPTKGHEQRGLRPALVVSPRSYNAKSSLALFMPITRQQKGYPFEVLLPSSLQIQGVVLADQIKCL
;
A
#
# COMPACT_ATOMS: atom_id res chain seq x y z
N MET A 1 -18.23 -2.88 28.92
CA MET A 1 -16.87 -2.39 28.60
C MET A 1 -16.27 -3.30 27.54
N VAL A 2 -16.31 -2.88 26.28
CA VAL A 2 -15.47 -3.47 25.23
C VAL A 2 -14.61 -2.31 24.74
N ASN A 3 -13.30 -2.43 24.97
CA ASN A 3 -12.32 -1.38 24.73
C ASN A 3 -12.34 -1.03 23.24
N SER A 4 -12.81 0.16 22.89
CA SER A 4 -12.79 0.72 21.55
C SER A 4 -11.33 0.91 21.13
N LYS A 5 -10.71 -0.16 20.65
CA LYS A 5 -9.41 -0.15 19.98
C LYS A 5 -9.54 0.87 18.86
N GLU A 6 -8.85 2.02 18.97
CA GLU A 6 -8.87 3.04 17.92
C GLU A 6 -8.59 2.37 16.57
N ARG A 7 -9.58 2.39 15.68
CA ARG A 7 -9.40 1.84 14.33
C ARG A 7 -8.35 2.69 13.64
N TYR A 8 -7.20 2.08 13.38
CA TYR A 8 -6.16 2.71 12.59
C TYR A 8 -6.75 3.13 11.24
N THR A 9 -6.62 4.41 10.91
CA THR A 9 -6.95 4.94 9.59
C THR A 9 -5.65 5.35 8.92
N PRO A 10 -5.25 4.71 7.80
CA PRO A 10 -4.05 5.08 7.09
C PRO A 10 -4.14 6.51 6.56
N GLY A 11 -3.03 7.24 6.58
CA GLY A 11 -2.87 8.56 5.99
C GLY A 11 -1.95 8.55 4.78
N ARG A 12 -2.05 9.59 3.95
CA ARG A 12 -1.14 9.78 2.81
C ARG A 12 0.31 9.75 3.30
N GLY A 13 1.14 8.98 2.61
CA GLY A 13 2.56 8.82 2.92
C GLY A 13 2.85 7.61 3.80
N ASP A 14 1.84 7.02 4.45
CA ASP A 14 2.03 5.80 5.21
C ASP A 14 2.32 4.62 4.27
N ILE A 15 3.19 3.72 4.71
CA ILE A 15 3.39 2.42 4.06
C ILE A 15 2.70 1.37 4.92
N VAL A 16 1.78 0.63 4.32
CA VAL A 16 1.00 -0.41 4.99
C VAL A 16 1.16 -1.74 4.28
N TYR A 17 1.02 -2.84 5.03
CA TYR A 17 0.94 -4.16 4.43
C TYR A 17 -0.51 -4.50 4.12
N LEU A 18 -0.79 -4.82 2.87
CA LEU A 18 -2.11 -5.18 2.39
C LEU A 18 -2.08 -6.61 1.87
N ASP A 19 -3.15 -7.35 2.13
CA ASP A 19 -3.41 -8.59 1.44
C ASP A 19 -4.09 -8.26 0.10
N PHE A 20 -3.44 -8.58 -1.02
CA PHE A 20 -3.94 -8.27 -2.36
C PHE A 20 -4.71 -9.44 -3.00
N ASP A 21 -5.05 -10.48 -2.24
CA ASP A 21 -5.75 -11.68 -2.73
C ASP A 21 -7.29 -11.54 -2.83
N PRO A 22 -7.98 -12.37 -3.66
CA PRO A 22 -7.50 -13.59 -4.29
C PRO A 22 -7.07 -13.32 -5.73
N THR A 23 -5.76 -13.25 -5.97
CA THR A 23 -5.19 -13.40 -7.30
C THR A 23 -5.69 -14.75 -7.84
N LYS A 24 -6.49 -14.73 -8.92
CA LYS A 24 -6.95 -15.95 -9.60
C LYS A 24 -5.74 -16.71 -10.14
N GLY A 25 -5.20 -17.65 -9.36
CA GLY A 25 -4.10 -18.52 -9.77
C GLY A 25 -3.27 -19.06 -8.60
N HIS A 26 -2.35 -19.97 -8.89
CA HIS A 26 -1.37 -20.52 -7.95
C HIS A 26 -0.24 -19.52 -7.58
N GLU A 27 -0.42 -18.23 -7.87
CA GLU A 27 0.58 -17.19 -7.68
C GLU A 27 0.55 -16.69 -6.23
N GLN A 28 1.63 -16.98 -5.51
CA GLN A 28 2.01 -16.54 -4.16
C GLN A 28 1.07 -15.53 -3.45
N ARG A 29 0.23 -16.10 -2.56
CA ARG A 29 -0.31 -15.49 -1.34
C ARG A 29 0.74 -14.64 -0.63
N GLY A 30 0.39 -13.44 -0.19
CA GLY A 30 1.26 -12.68 0.70
C GLY A 30 0.84 -11.24 0.91
N LEU A 31 0.97 -10.79 2.17
CA LEU A 31 0.95 -9.38 2.55
C LEU A 31 2.04 -8.63 1.76
N ARG A 32 1.65 -7.66 0.94
CA ARG A 32 2.59 -6.80 0.21
C ARG A 32 2.55 -5.38 0.75
N PRO A 33 3.71 -4.70 0.84
CA PRO A 33 3.74 -3.31 1.21
C PRO A 33 3.11 -2.46 0.09
N ALA A 34 2.39 -1.42 0.48
CA ALA A 34 1.82 -0.42 -0.42
C ALA A 34 1.86 0.96 0.21
N LEU A 35 2.09 1.98 -0.61
CA LEU A 35 2.05 3.39 -0.23
C LEU A 35 0.62 3.91 -0.28
N VAL A 36 0.18 4.57 0.78
CA VAL A 36 -1.11 5.26 0.83
C VAL A 36 -0.98 6.62 0.16
N VAL A 37 -1.83 6.91 -0.84
CA VAL A 37 -1.79 8.20 -1.57
C VAL A 37 -2.99 9.11 -1.26
N SER A 38 -4.10 8.56 -0.80
CA SER A 38 -5.28 9.32 -0.41
C SER A 38 -5.15 9.94 0.99
N PRO A 39 -5.74 11.14 1.22
CA PRO A 39 -5.67 11.81 2.51
C PRO A 39 -6.49 11.06 3.58
N ARG A 40 -6.04 11.12 4.84
CA ARG A 40 -6.72 10.45 5.97
C ARG A 40 -8.19 10.86 6.12
N SER A 41 -8.53 12.11 5.80
CA SER A 41 -9.90 12.63 5.85
C SER A 41 -10.84 11.96 4.84
N TYR A 42 -10.32 11.55 3.68
CA TYR A 42 -11.05 10.72 2.73
C TYR A 42 -11.17 9.30 3.30
N ASN A 43 -10.04 8.70 3.68
CA ASN A 43 -9.96 7.31 4.13
C ASN A 43 -10.89 7.01 5.33
N ALA A 44 -10.96 7.93 6.29
CA ALA A 44 -11.82 7.82 7.46
C ALA A 44 -13.32 7.88 7.12
N LYS A 45 -13.69 8.67 6.10
CA LYS A 45 -15.10 8.90 5.72
C LYS A 45 -15.61 7.84 4.77
N SER A 46 -14.81 7.46 3.77
CA SER A 46 -15.19 6.47 2.76
C SER A 46 -15.00 5.03 3.25
N SER A 47 -14.19 4.82 4.30
CA SER A 47 -13.65 3.50 4.65
C SER A 47 -12.90 2.82 3.50
N LEU A 48 -12.42 3.62 2.54
CA LEU A 48 -11.64 3.21 1.36
C LEU A 48 -10.37 4.04 1.28
N ALA A 49 -9.28 3.47 0.79
CA ALA A 49 -8.05 4.21 0.54
C ALA A 49 -7.45 3.85 -0.82
N LEU A 50 -6.69 4.81 -1.36
CA LEU A 50 -5.94 4.63 -2.59
C LEU A 50 -4.51 4.23 -2.24
N PHE A 51 -4.04 3.17 -2.87
CA PHE A 51 -2.75 2.56 -2.61
C PHE A 51 -1.96 2.34 -3.89
N MET A 52 -0.63 2.46 -3.80
CA MET A 52 0.32 2.07 -4.85
C MET A 52 1.20 0.93 -4.33
N PRO A 53 1.23 -0.24 -4.99
CA PRO A 53 2.06 -1.38 -4.59
C PRO A 53 3.55 -1.04 -4.58
N ILE A 54 4.25 -1.64 -3.63
CA ILE A 54 5.72 -1.58 -3.54
C ILE A 54 6.27 -2.98 -3.88
N THR A 55 7.28 -3.02 -4.75
CA THR A 55 7.99 -4.25 -5.11
C THR A 55 9.49 -4.07 -4.91
N ARG A 56 10.17 -5.15 -4.51
CA ARG A 56 11.64 -5.19 -4.44
C ARG A 56 12.29 -5.33 -5.81
N GLN A 57 11.55 -5.82 -6.79
CA GLN A 57 12.06 -6.04 -8.14
C GLN A 57 11.90 -4.78 -8.97
N GLN A 58 13.02 -4.06 -9.16
CA GLN A 58 13.10 -2.96 -10.11
C GLN A 58 13.32 -3.53 -11.51
N LYS A 59 12.51 -3.10 -12.49
CA LYS A 59 12.60 -3.54 -13.89
C LYS A 59 12.98 -2.39 -14.84
N GLY A 60 13.05 -1.15 -14.34
CA GLY A 60 13.42 0.02 -15.11
C GLY A 60 12.26 0.64 -15.89
N TYR A 61 11.01 0.36 -15.50
CA TYR A 61 9.85 1.03 -16.09
C TYR A 61 9.79 2.51 -15.68
N PRO A 62 9.29 3.40 -16.55
CA PRO A 62 9.30 4.85 -16.30
C PRO A 62 8.42 5.29 -15.12
N PHE A 63 7.48 4.45 -14.69
CA PHE A 63 6.58 4.70 -13.55
C PHE A 63 7.08 4.11 -12.23
N GLU A 64 8.27 3.49 -12.22
CA GLU A 64 8.91 3.03 -10.99
C GLU A 64 9.50 4.22 -10.23
N VAL A 65 9.02 4.44 -9.01
CA VAL A 65 9.55 5.48 -8.12
C VAL A 65 10.39 4.80 -7.04
N LEU A 66 11.69 5.08 -7.04
CA LEU A 66 12.62 4.54 -6.05
C LEU A 66 12.25 5.00 -4.63
N LEU A 67 12.20 4.06 -3.70
CA LEU A 67 12.08 4.39 -2.28
C LEU A 67 13.42 4.88 -1.72
N PRO A 68 13.42 5.89 -0.83
CA PRO A 68 14.62 6.30 -0.12
C PRO A 68 15.27 5.14 0.64
N SER A 69 16.60 5.06 0.60
CA SER A 69 17.38 4.00 1.27
C SER A 69 17.28 4.04 2.80
N SER A 70 16.82 5.15 3.38
CA SER A 70 16.60 5.33 4.82
C SER A 70 15.37 4.60 5.35
N LEU A 71 14.49 4.10 4.47
CA LEU A 71 13.32 3.33 4.86
C LEU A 71 13.68 1.87 5.14
N GLN A 72 12.94 1.23 6.05
CA GLN A 72 13.08 -0.21 6.33
C GLN A 72 12.66 -1.07 5.12
N ILE A 73 11.77 -0.54 4.28
CA ILE A 73 11.29 -1.20 3.07
C ILE A 73 12.09 -0.65 1.89
N GLN A 74 12.72 -1.57 1.17
CA GLN A 74 13.49 -1.27 -0.04
C GLN A 74 12.70 -1.68 -1.28
N GLY A 75 12.95 -0.99 -2.39
CA GLY A 75 12.37 -1.30 -3.68
C GLY A 75 11.85 -0.05 -4.40
N VAL A 76 10.84 -0.27 -5.24
CA VAL A 76 10.18 0.76 -6.04
C VAL A 76 8.68 0.75 -5.79
N VAL A 77 8.07 1.94 -5.79
CA VAL A 77 6.63 2.13 -5.88
C VAL A 77 6.22 2.04 -7.34
N LEU A 78 5.19 1.26 -7.65
CA LEU A 78 4.61 1.17 -8.99
C LEU A 78 3.51 2.22 -9.13
N ALA A 79 3.87 3.42 -9.61
CA ALA A 79 2.97 4.58 -9.60
C ALA A 79 1.77 4.44 -10.55
N ASP A 80 1.87 3.55 -11.54
CA ASP A 80 0.84 3.21 -12.52
C ASP A 80 -0.15 2.14 -12.01
N GLN A 81 0.16 1.45 -10.91
CA GLN A 81 -0.65 0.34 -10.38
C GLN A 81 -1.54 0.74 -9.19
N ILE A 82 -2.23 1.88 -9.30
CA ILE A 82 -3.11 2.37 -8.23
C ILE A 82 -4.27 1.40 -8.00
N LYS A 83 -4.55 1.08 -6.73
CA LYS A 83 -5.71 0.29 -6.31
C LYS A 83 -6.52 1.05 -5.23
N CYS A 84 -7.84 0.93 -5.30
CA CYS A 84 -8.74 1.38 -4.24
C CYS A 84 -9.19 0.14 -3.45
N LEU A 85 -8.95 0.12 -2.14
CA LEU A 85 -9.31 -0.98 -1.24
C LEU A 85 -9.93 -0.44 0.05
#